data_AF-A0AAX6HC79-F1
#
_entry.id   AF-A0AAX6HC79-F1
#
_cell.length_a   1.000
_cell.length_b   1.000
_cell.length_c   1.000
_cell.angle_alpha   90.00
_cell.angle_beta   90.00
_cell.angle_gamma   90.00
#
_symmetry.space_group_name_H-M   'P 1'
#
loop_
_entity.id
_entity.type
_entity.pdbx_description
1 polymer ?
#
loop_
_entity_poly.entity_id
_entity_poly.type
_entity_poly.pdbx_seq_one_letter_code
_entity_poly.pdbx_strand_id
1 'polypeptide(L)'
;MKPGFDPSKGGRPEFYYEDGLYPEQVDWIGQKNQIDAAKAAGVKHIVQVGSMGGTNPNHPLNSLGNGNILVWKRKAEQYLADSGVPYTIIRAGGLQDKDGGVRELIIGKDDELLQTDTKTITRADVAEVCIQALQFEEAKFKAFDIASKPEGTGTPTRDFKELFLKCTARF
;
A
#
# COMPACT_ATOMS: atom_id res chain seq x y z
N MET A 1 -1.18 -5.87 -19.87
CA MET A 1 -1.66 -7.01 -20.67
C MET A 1 -0.94 -6.96 -21.99
N LYS A 2 -0.45 -8.09 -22.52
CA LYS A 2 0.26 -8.09 -23.80
C LYS A 2 -0.62 -7.49 -24.90
N PRO A 3 -0.05 -6.67 -25.81
CA PRO A 3 -0.78 -6.14 -26.95
C PRO A 3 -1.42 -7.29 -27.73
N GLY A 4 -2.64 -7.08 -28.23
CA GLY A 4 -3.36 -8.06 -29.04
C GLY A 4 -4.14 -9.12 -28.26
N PHE A 5 -4.23 -9.03 -26.92
CA PHE A 5 -5.19 -9.85 -26.18
C PHE A 5 -6.63 -9.47 -26.54
N ASP A 6 -7.41 -10.47 -26.96
CA ASP A 6 -8.82 -10.33 -27.30
C ASP A 6 -9.66 -11.14 -26.31
N PRO A 7 -10.38 -10.48 -25.37
CA PRO A 7 -11.16 -11.17 -24.35
C PRO A 7 -12.30 -12.01 -24.93
N SER A 8 -12.74 -11.75 -26.16
CA SER A 8 -13.83 -12.50 -26.82
C SER A 8 -13.39 -13.89 -27.31
N LYS A 9 -12.08 -14.12 -27.47
CA LYS A 9 -11.52 -15.40 -27.96
C LYS A 9 -11.26 -16.42 -26.85
N GLY A 10 -11.58 -16.08 -25.60
CA GLY A 10 -11.29 -16.91 -24.43
C GLY A 10 -9.79 -16.95 -24.08
N GLY A 11 -9.46 -17.61 -22.96
CA GLY A 11 -8.10 -17.68 -22.42
C GLY A 11 -7.82 -16.65 -21.33
N ARG A 12 -6.69 -16.84 -20.62
CA ARG A 12 -6.26 -15.92 -19.56
C ARG A 12 -5.40 -14.81 -20.15
N PRO A 13 -5.58 -13.55 -19.71
CA PRO A 13 -4.71 -12.48 -20.13
C PRO A 13 -3.28 -12.73 -19.66
N GLU A 14 -2.33 -12.51 -20.55
CA GLU A 14 -0.91 -12.50 -20.20
C GLU A 14 -0.51 -11.07 -19.83
N PHE A 15 0.07 -10.91 -18.65
CA PHE A 15 0.65 -9.65 -18.19
C PHE A 15 2.16 -9.66 -18.46
N TYR A 16 2.73 -8.49 -18.70
CA TYR A 16 4.16 -8.32 -18.94
C TYR A 16 4.57 -6.92 -18.50
N TYR A 17 5.87 -6.73 -18.31
CA TYR A 17 6.52 -5.45 -18.15
C TYR A 17 7.43 -5.23 -19.35
N GLU A 18 7.57 -3.98 -19.79
CA GLU A 18 8.61 -3.63 -20.77
C GLU A 18 9.99 -3.74 -20.13
N ASP A 19 11.03 -3.93 -20.95
CA ASP A 19 12.40 -4.02 -20.47
C ASP A 19 12.79 -2.75 -19.70
N GLY A 20 13.32 -2.95 -18.49
CA GLY A 20 13.65 -1.86 -17.57
C GLY A 20 12.46 -1.30 -16.76
N LEU A 21 11.23 -1.78 -16.99
CA LEU A 21 10.03 -1.35 -16.26
C LEU A 21 9.46 -2.44 -15.33
N TYR A 22 10.25 -3.44 -14.96
CA TYR A 22 9.80 -4.45 -13.98
C TYR A 22 9.72 -3.83 -12.58
N PRO A 23 8.97 -4.46 -11.66
CA PRO A 23 8.86 -3.97 -10.28
C PRO A 23 10.20 -3.83 -9.55
N GLU A 24 11.24 -4.58 -9.92
CA GLU A 24 12.57 -4.36 -9.35
C GLU A 24 13.10 -2.94 -9.66
N GLN A 25 13.00 -2.49 -10.90
CA GLN A 25 13.47 -1.18 -11.32
C GLN A 25 12.56 -0.07 -10.82
N VAL A 26 11.24 -0.27 -10.85
CA VAL A 26 10.27 0.79 -10.53
C VAL A 26 9.96 0.84 -9.03
N ASP A 27 9.51 -0.27 -8.46
CA ASP A 27 9.05 -0.32 -7.08
C ASP A 27 10.19 -0.44 -6.08
N TRP A 28 11.28 -1.13 -6.41
CA TRP A 28 12.46 -1.18 -5.55
C TRP A 28 13.42 -0.02 -5.84
N ILE A 29 14.10 -0.02 -7.00
CA ILE A 29 15.14 0.97 -7.30
C ILE A 29 14.55 2.39 -7.41
N GLY A 30 13.40 2.55 -8.06
CA GLY A 30 12.74 3.84 -8.21
C GLY A 30 12.31 4.46 -6.88
N GLN A 31 11.78 3.65 -5.95
CA GLN A 31 11.44 4.14 -4.61
C GLN A 31 12.69 4.39 -3.74
N LYS A 32 13.70 3.51 -3.82
CA LYS A 32 15.00 3.75 -3.18
C LYS A 32 15.58 5.12 -3.57
N ASN A 33 15.57 5.45 -4.87
CA ASN A 33 16.06 6.73 -5.37
C ASN A 33 15.27 7.92 -4.80
N GLN A 34 13.94 7.80 -4.67
CA GLN A 34 13.09 8.83 -4.06
C GLN A 34 13.40 9.01 -2.57
N ILE A 35 13.58 7.90 -1.83
CA ILE A 35 13.93 7.90 -0.40
C ILE A 35 15.30 8.56 -0.19
N ASP A 36 16.30 8.20 -1.00
CA ASP A 36 17.64 8.76 -0.92
C ASP A 36 17.63 10.27 -1.20
N ALA A 37 16.90 10.70 -2.23
CA ALA A 37 16.74 12.12 -2.56
C ALA A 37 16.01 12.90 -1.46
N ALA A 38 14.93 12.34 -0.90
CA ALA A 38 14.19 12.95 0.20
C ALA A 38 15.05 13.10 1.46
N LYS A 39 15.84 12.07 1.79
CA LYS A 39 16.80 12.10 2.90
C LYS A 39 17.87 13.18 2.68
N ALA A 40 18.46 13.24 1.48
CA ALA A 40 19.45 14.27 1.12
C ALA A 40 18.88 15.69 1.19
N ALA A 41 17.60 15.86 0.84
CA ALA A 41 16.88 17.13 0.96
C ALA A 41 16.43 17.46 2.40
N GLY A 42 16.66 16.57 3.37
CA GLY A 42 16.31 16.78 4.77
C GLY A 42 14.80 16.73 5.05
N VAL A 43 14.03 16.02 4.22
CA VAL A 43 12.59 15.76 4.40
C VAL A 43 12.33 15.20 5.80
N LYS A 44 11.23 15.66 6.43
CA LYS A 44 10.89 15.31 7.82
C LYS A 44 9.94 14.13 7.96
N HIS A 45 9.29 13.73 6.86
CA HIS A 45 8.34 12.61 6.85
C HIS A 45 8.16 12.09 5.42
N ILE A 46 8.26 10.78 5.22
CA ILE A 46 7.91 10.09 3.97
C ILE A 46 6.67 9.21 4.21
N VAL A 47 5.63 9.39 3.40
CA VAL A 47 4.45 8.50 3.39
C VAL A 47 4.55 7.62 2.15
N GLN A 48 4.48 6.30 2.33
CA GLN A 48 4.60 5.32 1.25
C GLN A 48 3.38 4.41 1.22
N VAL A 49 2.66 4.42 0.09
CA VAL A 49 1.55 3.50 -0.14
C VAL A 49 2.08 2.21 -0.78
N GLY A 50 1.87 1.10 -0.09
CA GLY A 50 2.13 -0.26 -0.52
C GLY A 50 0.83 -1.05 -0.75
N SER A 51 0.93 -2.37 -0.58
CA SER A 51 -0.18 -3.30 -0.72
C SER A 51 -0.10 -4.35 0.39
N MET A 52 -1.25 -4.78 0.88
CA MET A 52 -1.34 -6.06 1.59
C MET A 52 -0.88 -7.22 0.69
N GLY A 53 -0.51 -8.34 1.30
CA GLY A 53 -0.02 -9.57 0.70
C GLY A 53 1.49 -9.75 0.83
N GLY A 54 2.19 -8.77 1.42
CA GLY A 54 3.66 -8.76 1.53
C GLY A 54 4.24 -9.81 2.48
N THR A 55 3.43 -10.42 3.35
CA THR A 55 3.88 -11.51 4.24
C THR A 55 3.98 -12.86 3.52
N ASN A 56 3.36 -13.00 2.35
CA ASN A 56 3.35 -14.22 1.56
C ASN A 56 4.14 -14.04 0.24
N PRO A 57 5.39 -14.57 0.13
CA PRO A 57 6.15 -14.46 -1.12
C PRO A 57 5.49 -15.18 -2.31
N ASN A 58 4.62 -16.16 -2.04
CA ASN A 58 3.86 -16.89 -3.06
C ASN A 58 2.49 -16.27 -3.36
N HIS A 59 2.25 -15.02 -2.95
CA HIS A 59 0.98 -14.34 -3.21
C HIS A 59 0.72 -14.22 -4.73
N PRO A 60 -0.51 -14.46 -5.24
CA PRO A 60 -0.79 -14.50 -6.68
C PRO A 60 -0.39 -13.24 -7.47
N LEU A 61 -0.40 -12.07 -6.81
CA LEU A 61 0.04 -10.82 -7.45
C LEU A 61 1.51 -10.84 -7.87
N ASN A 62 2.37 -11.64 -7.23
CA ASN A 62 3.78 -11.77 -7.61
C ASN A 62 3.96 -12.46 -8.97
N SER A 63 3.01 -13.31 -9.39
CA SER A 63 3.04 -13.99 -10.68
C SER A 63 2.59 -13.10 -11.85
N LEU A 64 1.97 -11.95 -11.60
CA LEU A 64 1.57 -11.02 -12.67
C LEU A 64 2.81 -10.50 -13.38
N GLY A 65 2.93 -10.80 -14.68
CA GLY A 65 4.07 -10.41 -15.49
C GLY A 65 5.41 -10.96 -15.00
N ASN A 66 5.40 -12.02 -14.18
CA ASN A 66 6.57 -12.57 -13.50
C ASN A 66 7.36 -11.50 -12.70
N GLY A 67 6.65 -10.51 -12.15
CA GLY A 67 7.26 -9.29 -11.64
C GLY A 67 7.66 -9.32 -10.16
N ASN A 68 7.12 -10.22 -9.33
CA ASN A 68 7.33 -10.25 -7.88
C ASN A 68 7.04 -8.90 -7.18
N ILE A 69 6.01 -8.19 -7.65
CA ILE A 69 5.75 -6.80 -7.26
C ILE A 69 5.64 -6.57 -5.74
N LEU A 70 5.00 -7.49 -5.00
CA LEU A 70 4.86 -7.34 -3.54
C LEU A 70 6.18 -7.52 -2.81
N VAL A 71 7.05 -8.40 -3.33
CA VAL A 71 8.40 -8.60 -2.78
C VAL A 71 9.23 -7.33 -2.95
N TRP A 72 9.20 -6.72 -4.14
CA TRP A 72 9.97 -5.51 -4.42
C TRP A 72 9.44 -4.28 -3.67
N LYS A 73 8.12 -4.11 -3.57
CA LYS A 73 7.52 -3.08 -2.70
C LYS A 73 7.91 -3.28 -1.25
N ARG A 74 7.84 -4.50 -0.70
CA ARG A 74 8.25 -4.79 0.68
C ARG A 74 9.74 -4.53 0.92
N LYS A 75 10.59 -4.75 -0.08
CA LYS A 75 12.01 -4.39 -0.02
C LYS A 75 12.21 -2.88 0.08
N ALA A 76 11.45 -2.09 -0.69
CA ALA A 76 11.46 -0.63 -0.60
C ALA A 76 10.93 -0.11 0.75
N GLU A 77 9.84 -0.71 1.24
CA GLU A 77 9.30 -0.41 2.57
C GLU A 77 10.33 -0.66 3.68
N GLN A 78 11.04 -1.80 3.63
CA GLN A 78 12.08 -2.12 4.61
C GLN A 78 13.22 -1.10 4.54
N TYR A 79 13.66 -0.73 3.33
CA TYR A 79 14.69 0.30 3.16
C TYR A 79 14.25 1.67 3.68
N LEU A 80 12.99 2.05 3.49
CA LEU A 80 12.43 3.26 4.08
C LEU A 80 12.47 3.18 5.62
N ALA A 81 12.06 2.06 6.20
CA ALA A 81 12.08 1.87 7.64
C ALA A 81 13.51 1.95 8.23
N ASP A 82 14.49 1.41 7.50
CA ASP A 82 15.91 1.42 7.88
C ASP A 82 16.60 2.77 7.59
N SER A 83 15.96 3.67 6.84
CA SER A 83 16.58 4.92 6.37
C SER A 83 16.90 5.94 7.47
N GLY A 84 16.21 5.83 8.62
CA GLY A 84 16.24 6.80 9.72
C GLY A 84 15.38 8.05 9.50
N VAL A 85 14.72 8.20 8.34
CA VAL A 85 13.74 9.26 8.09
C VAL A 85 12.40 8.85 8.71
N PRO A 86 11.67 9.73 9.43
CA PRO A 86 10.32 9.41 9.89
C PRO A 86 9.42 8.99 8.72
N TYR A 87 8.68 7.89 8.89
CA TYR A 87 7.88 7.32 7.82
C TYR A 87 6.48 6.90 8.25
N THR A 88 5.60 6.73 7.27
CA THR A 88 4.34 5.98 7.41
C THR A 88 4.20 5.06 6.21
N ILE A 89 4.16 3.74 6.44
CA ILE A 89 3.94 2.72 5.42
C ILE A 89 2.49 2.27 5.48
N ILE A 90 1.74 2.49 4.40
CA ILE A 90 0.31 2.20 4.29
C ILE A 90 0.12 1.06 3.29
N ARG A 91 -0.11 -0.16 3.78
CA ARG A 91 -0.35 -1.34 2.94
C ARG A 91 -1.85 -1.46 2.67
N ALA A 92 -2.28 -0.88 1.56
CA ALA A 92 -3.70 -0.86 1.21
C ALA A 92 -4.22 -2.25 0.83
N GLY A 93 -5.49 -2.50 1.13
CA GLY A 93 -6.24 -3.61 0.54
C GLY A 93 -6.59 -3.38 -0.92
N GLY A 94 -7.45 -4.24 -1.47
CA GLY A 94 -7.93 -4.12 -2.85
C GLY A 94 -8.58 -2.76 -3.10
N LEU A 95 -7.98 -1.97 -4.00
CA LEU A 95 -8.42 -0.61 -4.27
C LEU A 95 -9.76 -0.58 -5.02
N GLN A 96 -10.64 0.34 -4.62
CA GLN A 96 -11.94 0.58 -5.25
C GLN A 96 -12.07 2.03 -5.73
N ASP A 97 -12.75 2.23 -6.86
CA ASP A 97 -13.15 3.53 -7.40
C ASP A 97 -14.56 3.87 -6.92
N LYS A 98 -14.65 4.34 -5.68
CA LYS A 98 -15.88 4.80 -5.01
C LYS A 98 -15.58 6.01 -4.13
N ASP A 99 -16.62 6.69 -3.68
CA ASP A 99 -16.53 7.86 -2.82
C ASP A 99 -15.78 7.55 -1.51
N GLY A 100 -14.91 8.45 -1.06
CA GLY A 100 -14.21 8.35 0.22
C GLY A 100 -14.94 9.06 1.36
N GLY A 101 -14.47 8.88 2.59
CA GLY A 101 -14.96 9.61 3.77
C GLY A 101 -16.35 9.17 4.26
N VAL A 102 -16.85 8.04 3.76
CA VAL A 102 -18.18 7.48 4.08
C VAL A 102 -18.10 6.07 4.68
N ARG A 103 -16.89 5.57 4.98
CA ARG A 103 -16.66 4.23 5.53
C ARG A 103 -15.84 4.28 6.81
N GLU A 104 -16.05 3.28 7.66
CA GLU A 104 -15.18 3.00 8.78
C GLU A 104 -13.89 2.37 8.27
N LEU A 105 -12.75 3.01 8.52
CA LEU A 105 -11.43 2.52 8.18
C LEU A 105 -10.91 1.61 9.28
N ILE A 106 -10.32 0.49 8.87
CA ILE A 106 -9.79 -0.55 9.75
C ILE A 106 -8.29 -0.67 9.47
N ILE A 107 -7.51 -0.54 10.54
CA ILE A 107 -6.08 -0.83 10.56
C ILE A 107 -5.88 -2.28 10.97
N GLY A 108 -4.96 -2.96 10.29
CA GLY A 108 -4.49 -4.28 10.68
C GLY A 108 -2.98 -4.42 10.58
N LYS A 109 -2.50 -5.62 10.87
CA LYS A 109 -1.08 -5.99 10.83
C LYS A 109 -0.88 -7.34 10.17
N ASP A 110 0.26 -7.50 9.49
CA ASP A 110 0.76 -8.78 8.97
C ASP A 110 -0.29 -9.55 8.14
N ASP A 111 -1.00 -8.84 7.26
CA ASP A 111 -2.01 -9.37 6.35
C ASP A 111 -3.22 -10.02 7.03
N GLU A 112 -3.46 -9.77 8.33
CA GLU A 112 -4.59 -10.36 9.07
C GLU A 112 -5.95 -9.99 8.43
N LEU A 113 -6.06 -8.79 7.85
CA LEU A 113 -7.28 -8.34 7.17
C LEU A 113 -7.61 -9.16 5.91
N LEU A 114 -6.61 -9.79 5.27
CA LEU A 114 -6.84 -10.68 4.13
C LEU A 114 -7.59 -11.96 4.52
N GLN A 115 -7.59 -12.32 5.80
CA GLN A 115 -8.35 -13.44 6.36
C GLN A 115 -9.82 -13.08 6.65
N THR A 116 -10.21 -11.83 6.38
CA THR A 116 -11.57 -11.32 6.62
C THR A 116 -12.27 -10.96 5.30
N ASP A 117 -13.54 -10.55 5.42
CA ASP A 117 -14.29 -9.94 4.32
C ASP A 117 -14.00 -8.44 4.17
N THR A 118 -13.29 -7.83 5.12
CA THR A 118 -12.92 -6.41 5.13
C THR A 118 -11.48 -6.25 4.62
N LYS A 119 -11.28 -6.42 3.31
CA LYS A 119 -9.95 -6.45 2.66
C LYS A 119 -9.79 -5.49 1.48
N THR A 120 -10.70 -4.54 1.37
CA THR A 120 -10.71 -3.53 0.29
C THR A 120 -10.85 -2.14 0.88
N ILE A 121 -10.36 -1.13 0.16
CA ILE A 121 -10.45 0.29 0.53
C ILE A 121 -10.60 1.14 -0.73
N THR A 122 -11.23 2.31 -0.62
CA THR A 122 -11.30 3.22 -1.77
C THR A 122 -9.99 3.97 -1.97
N ARG A 123 -9.70 4.35 -3.23
CA ARG A 123 -8.55 5.22 -3.52
C ARG A 123 -8.65 6.56 -2.80
N ALA A 124 -9.87 7.09 -2.65
CA ALA A 124 -10.11 8.34 -1.93
C ALA A 124 -9.80 8.22 -0.43
N ASP A 125 -10.18 7.10 0.22
CA ASP A 125 -9.84 6.87 1.63
C ASP A 125 -8.33 6.66 1.83
N VAL A 126 -7.64 5.98 0.91
CA VAL A 126 -6.17 5.88 0.96
C VAL A 126 -5.52 7.27 0.84
N ALA A 127 -6.01 8.11 -0.08
CA ALA A 127 -5.52 9.48 -0.23
C ALA A 127 -5.74 10.30 1.06
N GLU A 128 -6.91 10.19 1.68
CA GLU A 128 -7.20 10.85 2.96
C GLU A 128 -6.24 10.38 4.06
N VAL A 129 -5.99 9.08 4.18
CA VAL A 129 -5.04 8.54 5.17
C VAL A 129 -3.62 9.05 4.93
N CYS A 130 -3.20 9.22 3.67
CA CYS A 130 -1.91 9.85 3.36
C CYS A 130 -1.84 11.30 3.86
N ILE A 131 -2.90 12.09 3.64
CA ILE A 131 -2.95 13.48 4.10
C ILE A 131 -2.95 13.55 5.63
N GLN A 132 -3.77 12.72 6.28
CA GLN A 132 -3.89 12.67 7.73
C GLN A 132 -2.58 12.19 8.38
N ALA A 133 -1.85 11.25 7.76
CA ALA A 133 -0.55 10.82 8.26
C ALA A 133 0.46 11.99 8.40
N LEU A 134 0.38 13.01 7.54
CA LEU A 134 1.23 14.20 7.63
C LEU A 134 0.87 15.13 8.80
N GLN A 135 -0.33 14.99 9.37
CA GLN A 135 -0.87 15.86 10.42
C GLN A 135 -0.68 15.31 11.84
N PHE A 136 -0.41 14.01 11.98
CA PHE A 136 -0.33 13.33 13.27
C PHE A 136 1.04 12.69 13.52
N GLU A 137 1.67 13.04 14.64
CA GLU A 137 2.93 12.43 15.09
C GLU A 137 2.76 10.93 15.34
N GLU A 138 1.56 10.49 15.73
CA GLU A 138 1.19 9.11 15.99
C GLU A 138 1.31 8.21 14.74
N ALA A 139 1.31 8.80 13.54
CA ALA A 139 1.51 8.11 12.27
C ALA A 139 2.99 7.87 11.92
N LYS A 140 3.93 8.57 12.57
CA LYS A 140 5.36 8.43 12.28
C LYS A 140 5.93 7.13 12.84
N PHE A 141 6.86 6.55 12.08
CA PHE A 141 7.50 5.26 12.33
C PHE A 141 6.48 4.13 12.47
N LYS A 142 5.40 4.18 11.67
CA LYS A 142 4.35 3.17 11.65
C LYS A 142 4.28 2.48 10.30
N ALA A 143 3.98 1.19 10.34
CA ALA A 143 3.60 0.41 9.18
C ALA A 143 2.33 -0.37 9.51
N PHE A 144 1.32 -0.28 8.65
CA PHE A 144 0.06 -0.95 8.88
C PHE A 144 -0.63 -1.31 7.58
N ASP A 145 -1.47 -2.34 7.68
CA ASP A 145 -2.43 -2.69 6.66
C ASP A 145 -3.69 -1.85 6.84
N ILE A 146 -4.35 -1.49 5.74
CA ILE A 146 -5.58 -0.70 5.81
C ILE A 146 -6.66 -1.20 4.85
N ALA A 147 -7.87 -1.33 5.39
CA ALA A 147 -9.09 -1.65 4.67
C ALA A 147 -10.26 -0.79 5.17
N SER A 148 -11.43 -0.94 4.59
CA SER A 148 -12.65 -0.28 5.05
C SER A 148 -13.83 -1.24 5.09
N LYS A 149 -14.66 -1.14 6.14
CA LYS A 149 -15.96 -1.83 6.15
C LYS A 149 -16.83 -1.34 4.99
N PRO A 150 -17.82 -2.14 4.53
CA PRO A 150 -18.78 -1.66 3.54
C PRO A 150 -19.48 -0.38 4.01
N GLU A 151 -19.82 0.48 3.04
CA GLU A 151 -20.57 1.71 3.32
C GLU A 151 -21.89 1.41 4.03
N GLY A 152 -22.24 2.25 5.02
CA GLY A 152 -23.45 2.09 5.83
C GLY A 152 -23.38 1.01 6.92
N THR A 153 -22.30 0.22 7.01
CA THR A 153 -22.16 -0.84 8.03
C THR A 153 -21.36 -0.43 9.27
N GLY A 154 -20.62 0.68 9.19
CA GLY A 154 -19.81 1.23 10.26
C GLY A 154 -19.88 2.76 10.29
N THR A 155 -19.30 3.37 11.32
CA THR A 155 -19.25 4.84 11.43
C THR A 155 -18.08 5.37 10.59
N PRO A 156 -18.31 6.34 9.67
CA PRO A 156 -17.23 6.93 8.91
C PRO A 156 -16.11 7.46 9.81
N THR A 157 -14.87 7.08 9.53
CA THR A 157 -13.73 7.49 10.36
C THR A 157 -13.52 9.00 10.25
N ARG A 158 -13.51 9.67 11.41
CA ARG A 158 -13.23 11.12 11.53
C ARG A 158 -12.07 11.40 12.48
N ASP A 159 -11.87 10.56 13.49
CA ASP A 159 -10.75 10.67 14.43
C ASP A 159 -9.55 9.86 13.93
N PHE A 160 -8.69 10.50 13.14
CA PHE A 160 -7.48 9.88 12.61
C PHE A 160 -6.38 9.72 13.67
N LYS A 161 -6.40 10.52 14.74
CA LYS A 161 -5.48 10.33 15.87
C LYS A 161 -5.75 8.99 16.54
N GLU A 162 -7.02 8.71 16.86
CA GLU A 162 -7.42 7.42 17.43
C GLU A 162 -7.12 6.27 16.47
N LEU A 163 -7.36 6.47 15.17
CA LEU A 163 -7.00 5.47 14.15
C LEU A 163 -5.50 5.13 14.22
N PHE A 164 -4.60 6.12 14.16
CA PHE A 164 -3.15 5.87 14.17
C PHE A 164 -2.65 5.30 15.51
N LEU A 165 -3.31 5.60 16.63
CA LEU A 165 -2.99 5.00 17.93
C LEU A 165 -3.25 3.48 17.99
N LYS A 166 -4.11 2.94 17.12
CA LYS A 166 -4.34 1.49 17.01
C LYS A 166 -3.13 0.76 16.41
N CYS A 167 -2.26 1.45 15.68
CA CYS A 167 -1.04 0.87 15.14
C CYS A 167 0.15 1.05 16.11
N THR A 168 0.77 -0.05 16.52
CA THR A 168 2.05 -0.04 17.27
C THR A 168 3.22 -0.62 16.45
N ALA A 169 2.92 -1.24 15.31
CA ALA A 169 3.90 -1.87 14.45
C ALA A 169 4.77 -0.83 13.73
N ARG A 170 6.08 -1.11 13.66
CA ARG A 170 7.03 -0.28 12.92
C ARG A 170 7.30 -0.84 11.51
N PHE A 171 7.07 -2.13 11.30
CA PHE A 171 7.18 -2.78 10.00
C PHE A 171 6.21 -3.94 9.90
#